data_AF-A0AAU9Q810-F1
#
_entry.id   AF-A0AAU9Q810-F1
#
_cell.length_a   1.000
_cell.length_b   1.000
_cell.length_c   1.000
_cell.angle_alpha   90.00
_cell.angle_beta   90.00
_cell.angle_gamma   90.00
#
_symmetry.space_group_name_H-M   'P 1'
#
loop_
_entity.id
_entity.type
_entity.pdbx_description
1 polymer ?
#
loop_
_entity_poly.entity_id
_entity_poly.type
_entity_poly.pdbx_seq_one_letter_code
_entity_poly.pdbx_strand_id
1 'polypeptide(L)'
;MRFFKGLFLGLIVFGAFTLGQATQYHISSDEVRYTTLQSWLNTYPEQRELTHQFIERCINHPPRVFGSDDTLSLYECGDSLGAYNLVDTLEQAERMLSDVAWPLSEFQAHSTP
;
A
#
# COMPACT_ATOMS: atom_id res chain seq x y z
N MET A 1 18.93 3.97 -39.00
CA MET A 1 17.95 2.95 -38.55
C MET A 1 18.35 2.16 -37.29
N ARG A 2 19.65 1.92 -36.99
CA ARG A 2 20.07 1.16 -35.79
C ARG A 2 19.85 1.88 -34.45
N PHE A 3 20.02 3.20 -34.42
CA PHE A 3 19.81 4.03 -33.22
C PHE A 3 18.35 4.03 -32.72
N PHE A 4 17.39 4.07 -33.65
CA PHE A 4 15.96 4.05 -33.34
C PHE A 4 15.52 2.73 -32.68
N LYS A 5 16.11 1.60 -33.08
CA LYS A 5 15.85 0.29 -32.45
C LYS A 5 16.36 0.22 -31.01
N GLY A 6 17.52 0.82 -30.72
CA GLY A 6 18.05 0.90 -29.36
C GLY A 6 17.20 1.77 -28.43
N LEU A 7 16.73 2.91 -28.94
CA LEU A 7 15.84 3.81 -28.19
C LEU A 7 14.48 3.17 -27.91
N PHE A 8 13.93 2.43 -28.87
CA PHE A 8 12.65 1.72 -28.72
C PHE A 8 12.74 0.56 -27.71
N LEU A 9 13.84 -0.21 -27.74
CA LEU A 9 14.08 -1.26 -26.73
C LEU A 9 14.29 -0.68 -25.33
N GLY A 10 14.99 0.46 -25.22
CA GLY A 10 15.16 1.17 -23.93
C GLY A 10 13.82 1.63 -23.34
N LEU A 11 12.93 2.18 -24.15
CA LEU A 11 11.59 2.59 -23.72
C LEU A 11 10.72 1.41 -23.26
N ILE A 12 10.81 0.26 -23.94
CA ILE A 12 10.07 -0.94 -23.56
C ILE A 12 10.56 -1.47 -22.20
N VAL A 13 11.87 -1.52 -21.99
CA VAL A 13 12.46 -1.98 -20.71
C VAL A 13 12.10 -1.02 -19.57
N PHE A 14 12.17 0.29 -19.81
CA PHE A 14 11.77 1.29 -18.82
C PHE A 14 10.27 1.24 -18.48
N GLY A 15 9.42 1.03 -19.49
CA GLY A 15 7.98 0.82 -19.30
C GLY A 15 7.66 -0.43 -18.47
N ALA A 16 8.34 -1.55 -18.74
CA ALA A 16 8.16 -2.78 -17.96
C ALA A 16 8.63 -2.63 -16.50
N PHE A 17 9.74 -1.92 -16.27
CA PHE A 17 10.26 -1.66 -14.92
C PHE A 17 9.30 -0.82 -14.08
N THR A 18 8.79 0.27 -14.64
CA THR A 18 7.85 1.16 -13.92
C THR A 18 6.53 0.46 -13.55
N LEU A 19 5.99 -0.36 -14.45
CA LEU A 19 4.79 -1.17 -14.16
C LEU A 19 5.04 -2.24 -13.09
N GLY A 20 6.21 -2.88 -13.12
CA GLY A 20 6.60 -3.87 -12.11
C GLY A 20 6.73 -3.27 -10.72
N GLN A 21 7.36 -2.10 -10.61
CA GLN A 21 7.50 -1.38 -9.34
C GLN A 21 6.14 -0.92 -8.78
N ALA A 22 5.24 -0.42 -9.64
CA ALA A 22 3.89 -0.04 -9.21
C ALA A 22 3.08 -1.22 -8.66
N THR A 23 3.20 -2.39 -9.29
CA THR A 23 2.51 -3.61 -8.84
C THR A 23 3.07 -4.11 -7.51
N GLN A 24 4.41 -4.08 -7.35
CA GLN A 24 5.06 -4.45 -6.09
C GLN A 24 4.66 -3.51 -4.94
N TYR A 25 4.58 -2.21 -5.21
CA TYR A 25 4.13 -1.23 -4.22
C TYR A 25 2.70 -1.53 -3.72
N HIS A 26 1.76 -1.80 -4.65
CA HIS A 26 0.39 -2.13 -4.28
C HIS A 26 0.30 -3.39 -3.42
N ILE A 27 0.96 -4.47 -3.84
CA ILE A 27 0.97 -5.73 -3.08
C ILE A 27 1.58 -5.52 -1.69
N SER A 28 2.67 -4.77 -1.60
CA SER A 28 3.34 -4.47 -0.34
C SER A 28 2.47 -3.64 0.61
N SER A 29 1.68 -2.70 0.08
CA SER A 29 0.76 -1.90 0.89
C SER A 29 -0.37 -2.72 1.51
N ASP A 30 -0.95 -3.66 0.74
CA ASP A 30 -1.99 -4.55 1.27
C ASP A 30 -1.43 -5.52 2.32
N GLU A 31 -0.25 -6.07 2.09
CA GLU A 31 0.41 -6.95 3.05
C GLU A 31 0.73 -6.24 4.38
N VAL A 32 1.21 -4.99 4.33
CA VAL A 32 1.44 -4.17 5.53
C VAL A 32 0.14 -3.91 6.29
N ARG A 33 -0.95 -3.61 5.59
CA ARG A 33 -2.26 -3.41 6.23
C ARG A 33 -2.72 -4.66 6.97
N TYR A 34 -2.68 -5.81 6.31
CA TYR A 34 -3.11 -7.08 6.92
C TYR A 34 -2.25 -7.51 8.10
N THR A 35 -0.93 -7.36 7.99
CA THR A 35 0.00 -7.70 9.08
C THR A 35 -0.16 -6.75 10.27
N THR A 36 -0.39 -5.45 10.02
CA THR A 36 -0.68 -4.46 11.06
C THR A 36 -1.99 -4.76 11.77
N LEU A 37 -3.05 -5.12 11.04
CA LEU A 37 -4.34 -5.53 11.61
C LEU A 37 -4.23 -6.80 12.46
N GLN A 38 -3.47 -7.79 12.00
CA GLN A 38 -3.18 -9.00 12.76
C GLN A 38 -2.43 -8.68 14.05
N SER A 39 -1.39 -7.83 13.96
CA SER A 39 -0.65 -7.37 15.14
C SER A 39 -1.55 -6.62 16.11
N TRP A 40 -2.41 -5.73 15.61
CA TRP A 40 -3.38 -4.98 16.40
C TRP A 40 -4.33 -5.90 17.17
N LEU A 41 -4.90 -6.90 16.49
CA LEU A 41 -5.80 -7.88 17.10
C LEU A 41 -5.13 -8.72 18.19
N ASN A 42 -3.84 -9.01 18.04
CA ASN A 42 -3.06 -9.73 19.05
C ASN A 42 -2.77 -8.86 20.29
N THR A 43 -2.55 -7.56 20.09
CA THR A 43 -2.28 -6.60 21.17
C THR A 43 -3.55 -6.15 21.90
N TYR A 44 -4.64 -5.93 21.17
CA TYR A 44 -5.91 -5.38 21.67
C TYR A 44 -7.10 -6.31 21.35
N PRO A 45 -7.16 -7.51 21.96
CA PRO A 45 -8.23 -8.47 21.68
C PRO A 45 -9.63 -7.95 22.01
N GLU A 46 -9.76 -6.99 22.93
CA GLU A 46 -11.01 -6.32 23.27
C GLU A 46 -11.57 -5.45 22.15
N GLN A 47 -10.72 -5.02 21.20
CA GLN A 47 -11.12 -4.22 20.04
C GLN A 47 -11.41 -5.07 18.80
N ARG A 48 -11.50 -6.40 18.96
CA ARG A 48 -11.71 -7.33 17.85
C ARG A 48 -12.95 -7.02 17.02
N GLU A 49 -14.07 -6.73 17.68
CA GLU A 49 -15.33 -6.41 17.00
C GLU A 49 -15.21 -5.13 16.17
N LEU A 50 -14.64 -4.07 16.75
CA LEU A 50 -14.38 -2.80 16.06
C LEU A 50 -13.44 -3.00 14.86
N THR A 51 -12.41 -3.83 15.03
CA THR A 51 -11.43 -4.13 13.98
C THR A 51 -12.06 -4.94 12.84
N HIS A 52 -12.95 -5.90 13.14
CA HIS A 52 -13.70 -6.63 12.11
C HIS A 52 -14.65 -5.71 11.34
N GLN A 53 -15.35 -4.81 12.03
CA GLN A 53 -16.21 -3.80 11.38
C GLN A 53 -15.41 -2.86 10.48
N PHE A 54 -14.21 -2.46 10.91
CA PHE A 54 -13.28 -1.70 10.07
C PHE A 54 -12.87 -2.47 8.81
N ILE A 55 -12.50 -3.75 8.93
CA ILE A 55 -12.12 -4.58 7.78
C ILE A 55 -13.29 -4.73 6.80
N GLU A 56 -14.48 -5.04 7.32
CA GLU A 56 -15.65 -5.29 6.47
C GLU A 56 -16.10 -4.03 5.73
N ARG A 57 -16.10 -2.88 6.42
CA ARG A 57 -16.69 -1.65 5.92
C ARG A 57 -15.69 -0.72 5.23
N CYS A 58 -14.44 -0.70 5.66
CA CYS A 58 -13.43 0.22 5.12
C CYS A 58 -12.48 -0.45 4.13
N ILE A 59 -12.16 -1.74 4.30
CA ILE A 59 -11.24 -2.47 3.40
C ILE A 59 -12.01 -3.22 2.31
N ASN A 60 -12.99 -4.05 2.70
CA ASN A 60 -13.69 -4.91 1.75
C ASN A 60 -14.78 -4.16 0.95
N HIS A 61 -15.40 -3.15 1.56
CA HIS A 61 -16.47 -2.37 0.96
C HIS A 61 -16.25 -0.86 1.10
N PRO A 62 -15.13 -0.32 0.57
CA PRO A 62 -14.77 1.08 0.76
C PRO A 62 -15.95 1.98 0.32
N PRO A 63 -16.40 2.91 1.18
CA PRO A 63 -17.54 3.76 0.88
C PRO A 63 -17.21 4.62 -0.34
N ARG A 64 -17.97 4.43 -1.41
CA ARG A 64 -17.90 5.29 -2.59
C ARG A 64 -18.64 6.58 -2.26
N VAL A 65 -17.97 7.72 -2.36
CA VAL A 65 -18.67 9.01 -2.29
C VAL A 65 -19.51 9.12 -3.55
N PHE A 66 -20.84 9.13 -3.42
CA PHE A 66 -21.73 9.29 -4.55
C PHE A 66 -21.54 10.69 -5.15
N GLY A 67 -20.92 10.77 -6.33
CA GLY A 67 -20.83 12.00 -7.13
C GLY A 67 -19.48 12.71 -7.14
N SER A 68 -18.46 12.17 -6.47
CA SER A 68 -17.04 12.56 -6.66
C SER A 68 -16.22 11.30 -6.95
N ASP A 69 -15.20 11.43 -7.80
CA ASP A 69 -14.21 10.36 -8.05
C ASP A 69 -13.31 10.11 -6.82
N ASP A 70 -13.59 10.82 -5.73
CA ASP A 70 -12.93 10.67 -4.44
C ASP A 70 -13.53 9.48 -3.70
N THR A 71 -12.86 8.34 -3.78
CA THR A 71 -13.02 7.27 -2.79
C THR A 71 -12.70 7.84 -1.42
N LEU A 72 -13.65 7.77 -0.49
CA LEU A 72 -13.41 8.15 0.91
C LEU A 72 -12.21 7.32 1.38
N SER A 73 -11.18 7.99 1.90
CA SER A 73 -9.93 7.31 2.21
C SER A 73 -10.16 6.26 3.31
N LEU A 74 -9.36 5.20 3.29
CA LEU A 74 -9.41 4.14 4.30
C LEU A 74 -9.41 4.72 5.74
N TYR A 75 -8.64 5.79 5.94
CA TYR A 75 -8.47 6.49 7.20
C TYR A 75 -9.72 7.27 7.60
N GLU A 76 -10.34 8.02 6.69
CA GLU A 76 -11.60 8.72 6.95
C GLU A 76 -12.75 7.75 7.28
N CYS A 77 -12.75 6.58 6.64
CA CYS A 77 -13.72 5.54 6.97
C CYS A 77 -13.52 5.02 8.40
N GLY A 78 -12.27 4.76 8.81
CA GLY A 78 -11.97 4.30 10.16
C GLY A 78 -12.26 5.35 11.24
N ASP A 79 -12.01 6.63 10.94
CA ASP A 79 -12.36 7.74 11.83
C ASP A 79 -13.88 7.83 12.06
N SER A 80 -14.67 7.58 11.01
CA SER A 80 -16.14 7.54 11.11
C SER A 80 -16.67 6.40 11.98
N LEU A 81 -15.89 5.32 12.14
CA LEU A 81 -16.20 4.19 13.01
C LEU A 81 -15.69 4.37 14.45
N GLY A 82 -14.97 5.46 14.73
CA GLY A 82 -14.31 5.67 16.02
C GLY A 82 -13.05 4.81 16.20
N ALA A 83 -12.50 4.25 15.12
CA ALA A 83 -11.32 3.40 15.13
C ALA A 83 -10.01 4.21 15.08
N TYR A 84 -9.96 5.37 15.73
CA TYR A 84 -8.88 6.36 15.63
C TYR A 84 -7.49 5.77 15.87
N ASN A 85 -7.32 4.98 16.93
CA ASN A 85 -6.01 4.40 17.27
C ASN A 85 -5.57 3.32 16.27
N LEU A 86 -6.53 2.59 15.69
CA LEU A 86 -6.26 1.59 14.65
C LEU A 86 -5.87 2.28 13.34
N VAL A 87 -6.58 3.35 12.98
CA VAL A 87 -6.31 4.20 11.81
C VAL A 87 -4.91 4.82 11.90
N ASP A 88 -4.57 5.43 13.04
CA ASP A 88 -3.26 6.03 13.28
C ASP A 88 -2.13 5.00 13.17
N THR A 89 -2.34 3.80 13.74
CA THR A 89 -1.36 2.71 13.65
C THR A 89 -1.16 2.22 12.21
N LEU A 90 -2.25 2.10 11.45
CA LEU A 90 -2.19 1.74 10.03
C LEU A 90 -1.49 2.80 9.19
N GLU A 91 -1.77 4.07 9.43
CA GLU A 91 -1.14 5.18 8.72
C GLU A 91 0.37 5.22 9.00
N GLN A 92 0.78 5.03 10.25
CA GLN A 92 2.20 4.95 10.61
C GLN A 92 2.90 3.76 9.94
N ALA A 93 2.27 2.58 9.90
CA ALA A 93 2.83 1.41 9.24
C ALA A 93 3.01 1.62 7.73
N GLU A 94 2.06 2.26 7.06
CA GLU A 94 2.16 2.61 5.63
C GLU A 94 3.21 3.69 5.35
N ARG A 95 3.33 4.70 6.22
CA ARG A 95 4.41 5.70 6.12
C ARG A 95 5.78 5.05 6.24
N MET A 96 5.95 4.12 7.18
CA MET A 96 7.18 3.33 7.27
C MET A 96 7.41 2.52 5.99
N LEU A 97 6.37 1.90 5.42
CA LEU A 97 6.52 1.20 4.14
C LEU A 97 6.99 2.15 3.02
N SER A 98 6.43 3.36 2.91
CA SER A 98 6.91 4.37 1.95
C SER A 98 8.39 4.71 2.16
N ASP A 99 8.83 4.80 3.41
CA ASP A 99 10.22 5.11 3.75
C ASP A 99 11.18 3.92 3.50
N VAL A 100 10.73 2.66 3.69
CA VAL A 100 11.60 1.46 3.57
C VAL A 100 11.51 0.76 2.21
N ALA A 101 10.36 0.83 1.53
CA ALA A 101 10.17 0.27 0.18
C ALA A 101 10.95 1.05 -0.90
N TRP A 102 11.53 2.20 -0.53
CA TRP A 102 12.53 2.88 -1.33
C TRP A 102 13.92 2.78 -0.67
N PRO A 103 14.66 1.69 -0.94
CA PRO A 103 15.75 1.81 -1.92
C PRO A 103 15.95 0.52 -2.74
N LEU A 104 14.92 0.05 -3.44
CA LEU A 104 15.10 -1.06 -4.41
C LEU A 104 15.96 -0.69 -5.63
N SER A 105 16.45 0.56 -5.70
CA SER A 105 17.38 1.03 -6.74
C SER A 105 18.86 0.96 -6.33
N GLU A 106 19.21 0.83 -5.03
CA GLU A 106 20.62 0.90 -4.60
C GLU A 106 21.27 -0.47 -4.35
N PHE A 107 20.51 -1.50 -3.98
CA PHE A 107 21.10 -2.77 -3.54
C PHE A 107 21.33 -3.83 -4.63
N GLN A 108 20.94 -3.58 -5.88
CA GLN A 108 21.21 -4.51 -6.99
C GLN A 108 22.47 -4.18 -7.83
N ALA A 109 23.21 -3.13 -7.46
CA ALA A 109 24.49 -2.78 -8.09
C ALA A 109 25.73 -3.33 -7.34
N HIS A 110 25.55 -4.03 -6.21
CA HIS A 110 26.66 -4.49 -5.36
C HIS A 110 26.69 -6.01 -5.11
N SER A 111 26.47 -6.80 -6.16
CA SER A 111 26.78 -8.24 -6.10
C SER A 111 27.32 -8.74 -7.44
N THR A 112 28.52 -8.29 -7.79
CA THR A 112 29.42 -9.02 -8.71
C THR A 112 30.81 -9.03 -8.09
N PRO A 113 31.25 -10.13 -7.47
CA PRO A 113 32.65 -10.54 -7.58
C PRO A 113 32.97 -10.99 -9.01
#